data_AF-A0A6V8P1V0-F1
#
_entry.id   AF-A0A6V8P1V0-F1
#
_cell.length_a   1.000
_cell.length_b   1.000
_cell.length_c   1.000
_cell.angle_alpha   90.00
_cell.angle_beta   90.00
_cell.angle_gamma   90.00
#
_symmetry.space_group_name_H-M   'P 1'
#
loop_
_entity.id
_entity.type
_entity.pdbx_description
1 polymer ?
#
loop_
_entity_poly.entity_id
_entity_poly.type
_entity_poly.pdbx_seq_one_letter_code
_entity_poly.pdbx_strand_id
1 'polypeptide(L)' 'MMREGVLRYDADLDRWCYDEGDARESLYCGEVIAVRITDHFLWGRVEMDRRRDWYCIFRGKNETVVTLRKGNWYPARMKD' A
#
# COMPACT_ATOMS: atom_id res chain seq x y z
N MET A 1 -16.97 -4.39 3.39
CA MET A 1 -17.24 -3.28 2.44
C MET A 1 -15.92 -2.93 1.76
N MET A 2 -15.91 -2.12 0.68
CA MET A 2 -14.64 -1.57 0.15
C MET A 2 -14.51 -0.14 0.63
N ARG A 3 -13.38 0.15 1.29
CA ARG A 3 -13.00 1.47 1.78
C ARG A 3 -12.09 2.13 0.77
N GLU A 4 -12.22 3.44 0.57
CA GLU A 4 -11.37 4.23 -0.32
C GLU A 4 -10.54 5.23 0.47
N GLY A 5 -9.26 5.33 0.15
CA GLY A 5 -8.33 6.15 0.91
C GLY A 5 -7.02 6.34 0.18
N VAL A 6 -5.96 6.62 0.93
CA VAL A 6 -4.64 6.92 0.38
C VAL A 6 -3.57 6.19 1.18
N LEU A 7 -2.65 5.56 0.47
CA LEU A 7 -1.40 5.07 1.03
C LEU A 7 -0.40 6.23 1.18
N ARG A 8 0.09 6.46 2.39
CA ARG A 8 1.12 7.45 2.70
C ARG A 8 2.17 6.89 3.63
N TYR A 9 3.43 7.27 3.40
CA TYR A 9 4.51 6.89 4.30
C TYR A 9 4.55 7.82 5.52
N ASP A 10 4.57 7.21 6.70
CA ASP A 10 4.81 7.83 7.99
C ASP A 10 6.30 7.75 8.34
N ALA A 11 6.95 8.91 8.48
CA ALA A 11 8.37 8.98 8.80
C ALA A 11 8.65 8.72 10.28
N ASP A 12 7.70 9.01 11.18
CA ASP A 12 7.88 8.81 12.62
C ASP A 12 7.76 7.33 12.98
N LEU A 13 6.91 6.60 12.26
CA LEU A 13 6.68 5.15 12.43
C LEU A 13 7.50 4.27 11.48
N ASP A 14 8.23 4.86 10.52
CA ASP A 14 8.94 4.19 9.42
C ASP A 14 8.07 3.17 8.66
N ARG A 15 6.84 3.60 8.31
CA ARG A 15 5.79 2.67 7.88
C ARG A 15 4.84 3.27 6.85
N TRP A 16 4.29 2.45 5.96
CA TRP A 16 3.15 2.87 5.14
C TRP A 16 1.85 2.78 5.93
N CYS A 17 1.04 3.82 5.83
CA CYS A 17 -0.29 3.90 6.43
C CYS A 17 -1.35 4.01 5.35
N TYR A 18 -2.54 3.49 5.66
CA TYR A 18 -3.76 3.77 4.93
C TYR A 18 -4.52 4.88 5.66
N ASP A 19 -4.73 5.99 4.96
CA ASP A 19 -5.45 7.16 5.44
C ASP A 19 -6.84 7.20 4.79
N GLU A 20 -7.90 7.23 5.60
CA GLU A 20 -9.29 7.38 5.16
C GLU A 20 -9.96 8.48 6.01
N GLY A 21 -9.99 9.70 5.47
CA GLY A 21 -10.52 10.87 6.19
C GLY A 21 -9.74 11.12 7.48
N ASP A 22 -10.41 10.99 8.62
CA ASP A 22 -9.84 11.18 9.96
C ASP A 22 -9.26 9.88 10.55
N ALA A 23 -9.44 8.74 9.87
CA ALA A 23 -8.90 7.44 10.30
C ALA A 23 -7.56 7.16 9.63
N ARG A 24 -6.61 6.62 10.40
CA ARG A 24 -5.28 6.26 9.94
C ARG A 24 -4.83 4.91 10.50
N GLU A 25 -4.47 4.02 9.61
CA GLU A 25 -4.11 2.64 9.94
C GLU A 25 -2.69 2.33 9.46
N SER A 26 -1.85 1.86 10.37
CA SER A 26 -0.48 1.42 10.08
C SER A 26 -0.49 0.07 9.39
N LEU A 27 0.20 -0.04 8.24
CA LEU A 27 0.26 -1.31 7.53
C LEU A 27 1.39 -2.21 8.01
N TYR A 28 1.15 -3.52 7.99
CA TYR A 28 2.10 -4.57 8.34
C TYR A 28 2.37 -5.45 7.12
N CYS A 29 3.55 -6.09 7.10
CA CYS A 29 3.86 -7.09 6.08
C CYS A 29 2.78 -8.17 6.07
N GLY A 30 2.31 -8.52 4.88
CA GLY A 30 1.26 -9.51 4.69
C GLY A 30 -0.14 -8.91 4.46
N GLU A 31 -0.35 -7.63 4.76
CA GLU A 31 -1.65 -6.99 4.55
C GLU A 31 -1.96 -6.74 3.07
N VAL A 32 -3.24 -6.88 2.73
CA VAL A 32 -3.73 -6.79 1.35
C VAL A 32 -4.33 -5.42 1.11
N ILE A 33 -3.85 -4.75 0.07
CA ILE A 33 -4.30 -3.41 -0.32
C ILE A 33 -4.40 -3.31 -1.84
N ALA A 34 -5.40 -2.58 -2.33
CA ALA A 34 -5.46 -2.19 -3.72
C ALA A 34 -4.76 -0.85 -3.89
N VAL A 35 -3.80 -0.75 -4.81
CA VAL A 35 -3.12 0.50 -5.14
C VAL A 35 -3.52 0.91 -6.55
N ARG A 36 -3.84 2.19 -6.75
CA ARG A 36 -4.12 2.71 -8.08
C ARG A 36 -2.82 2.87 -8.86
N ILE A 37 -2.71 2.13 -9.95
CA ILE A 37 -1.66 2.26 -10.96
C ILE A 37 -2.39 2.65 -12.24
N THR A 38 -2.02 3.80 -12.81
CA THR A 38 -2.75 4.46 -13.90
C THR A 38 -4.24 4.64 -13.55
N ASP A 39 -5.11 3.97 -14.27
CA ASP A 39 -6.56 3.96 -14.21
C ASP A 39 -7.13 2.73 -13.51
N HIS A 40 -6.28 1.82 -13.04
CA HIS A 40 -6.69 0.55 -12.43
C HIS A 40 -6.25 0.44 -10.97
N PHE A 41 -7.10 -0.17 -10.14
CA PHE A 41 -6.71 -0.62 -8.81
C PHE A 41 -6.22 -2.05 -8.88
N LEU A 42 -4.95 -2.26 -8.54
CA LEU A 42 -4.34 -3.59 -8.48
C LEU A 42 -4.24 -4.03 -7.03
N TRP A 43 -4.80 -5.21 -6.73
CA TRP A 43 -4.72 -5.81 -5.41
C TRP A 43 -3.36 -6.49 -5.23
N GLY A 44 -2.68 -6.11 -4.16
CA GLY A 44 -1.39 -6.65 -3.82
C GLY A 44 -1.24 -6.82 -2.33
N ARG A 45 -0.09 -7.39 -1.95
CA ARG A 45 0.32 -7.54 -0.56
C ARG A 45 1.48 -6.59 -0.28
N VAL A 46 1.38 -5.85 0.82
CA VAL A 46 2.48 -5.01 1.28
C VAL A 46 3.53 -5.88 1.96
N GLU A 47 4.79 -5.64 1.66
CA GLU A 47 5.94 -6.35 2.19
C GLU A 47 7.10 -5.37 2.41
N MET A 48 8.12 -5.84 3.13
CA MET A 48 9.35 -5.11 3.41
C MET A 48 10.56 -5.98 3.10
N ASP A 49 11.56 -5.43 2.43
CA ASP A 49 12.77 -6.17 2.10
C ASP A 49 13.78 -6.16 3.27
N ARG A 50 14.93 -6.82 3.07
CA ARG A 50 16.01 -6.86 4.08
C ARG A 50 16.67 -5.50 4.34
N ARG A 51 16.48 -4.52 3.45
CA ARG A 51 17.01 -3.15 3.55
C ARG A 51 15.99 -2.19 4.19
N ARG A 52 14.82 -2.69 4.59
CA ARG A 52 13.68 -1.91 5.11
C ARG A 52 13.02 -1.01 4.07
N ASP A 53 13.14 -1.36 2.80
CA ASP A 53 12.37 -0.74 1.74
C ASP A 53 11.03 -1.47 1.58
N TRP A 54 9.97 -0.68 1.56
CA TRP A 54 8.60 -1.17 1.45
C TRP A 54 8.19 -1.33 -0.02
N TYR A 55 7.49 -2.41 -0.33
CA TYR A 55 7.00 -2.70 -1.67
C TYR A 55 5.64 -3.41 -1.66
N CYS A 56 4.93 -3.32 -2.78
CA CYS A 56 3.71 -4.09 -3.03
C CYS A 56 3.99 -5.21 -4.04
N ILE A 57 3.55 -6.43 -3.71
CA ILE A 57 3.50 -7.56 -4.65
C ILE A 57 2.08 -7.65 -5.20
N PHE A 58 1.90 -7.32 -6.47
CA PHE A 58 0.61 -7.47 -7.16
C PHE A 58 0.49 -8.86 -7.78
N ARG A 59 -0.65 -9.52 -7.52
CA ARG A 59 -0.96 -10.81 -8.13
C ARG A 59 -1.62 -10.61 -9.49
N GLY A 60 -0.98 -11.12 -10.54
CA GLY A 60 -1.50 -11.16 -11.90
C GLY A 60 -1.10 -12.46 -12.60
N LYS A 61 -1.12 -12.47 -13.94
CA LYS A 61 -0.60 -13.60 -14.74
C LYS A 61 0.89 -13.86 -14.46
N ASN A 62 1.63 -12.81 -14.14
CA ASN A 62 2.96 -12.83 -13.55
C ASN A 62 2.93 -11.98 -12.27
N GLU A 63 3.72 -12.35 -11.26
CA GLU A 63 3.91 -11.50 -10.09
C GLU A 63 4.65 -10.22 -10.50
N THR A 64 4.10 -9.06 -10.12
CA THR A 64 4.72 -7.75 -10.38
C THR A 64 4.99 -7.07 -9.05
N VAL A 65 6.25 -6.67 -8.84
CA VAL A 65 6.69 -5.97 -7.64
C VAL A 65 6.86 -4.49 -7.94
N VAL A 66 6.26 -3.64 -7.12
CA VAL A 66 6.41 -2.18 -7.21
C VAL A 66 6.88 -1.64 -5.87
N THR A 67 8.03 -0.97 -5.89
CA THR A 67 8.54 -0.23 -4.73
C THR A 67 7.69 1.01 -4.49
N LEU A 68 7.23 1.17 -3.25
CA LEU A 68 6.51 2.36 -2.82
C LEU A 68 7.52 3.45 -2.45
N ARG A 69 7.43 4.62 -3.09
CA ARG A 69 8.39 5.71 -2.88
C ARG A 69 7.94 6.58 -1.72
N LYS A 70 8.76 6.69 -0.66
CA LYS A 70 8.45 7.40 0.59
C LYS A 70 7.97 8.85 0.42
N GLY A 71 8.37 9.54 -0.65
CA GLY A 71 7.92 10.91 -0.97
C GLY A 71 6.59 11.02 -1.73
N ASN A 72 5.98 9.90 -2.09
CA ASN A 72 4.73 9.85 -2.84
C ASN A 72 3.56 9.38 -1.97
N TRP A 73 2.36 9.60 -2.48
CA TRP A 73 1.13 9.01 -1.98
C TRP A 73 0.42 8.28 -3.13
N TYR A 74 -0.37 7.27 -2.79
CA TYR A 74 -1.05 6.44 -3.77
C TYR A 74 -2.52 6.28 -3.41
N PRO A 75 -3.47 6.59 -4.31
CA PRO A 75 -4.87 6.23 -4.07
C PRO A 75 -4.99 4.73 -3.81
N ALA A 76 -5.74 4.35 -2.79
CA ALA A 76 -5.80 2.97 -2.32
C ALA A 76 -7.21 2.54 -1.93
N ARG A 77 -7.42 1.23 -1.89
CA ARG A 77 -8.63 0.61 -1.34
C ARG A 77 -8.29 -0.54 -0.41
N MET A 78 -9.04 -0.68 0.67
CA MET A 78 -8.97 -1.83 1.58
C MET A 78 -10.31 -2.57 1.62
N LYS A 79 -10.25 -3.87 1.90
CA LYS A 79 -11.44 -4.66 2.28
C LYS A 79 -11.47 -4.71 3.80
N ASP A 80 -12.66 -4.56 4.36
CA ASP A 80 -12.91 -4.93 5.77
C ASP A 80 -12.60 -6.41 6.03
#